data_AF-A0AAU6V5V9-F1
#
_entry.id   AF-A0AAU6V5V9-F1
#
_cell.length_a   1.000
_cell.length_b   1.000
_cell.length_c   1.000
_cell.angle_alpha   90.00
_cell.angle_beta   90.00
_cell.angle_gamma   90.00
#
_symmetry.space_group_name_H-M   'P 1'
#
loop_
_entity.id
_entity.type
_entity.pdbx_description
1 polymer ?
#
loop_
_entity_poly.entity_id
_entity_poly.type
_entity_poly.pdbx_seq_one_letter_code
_entity_poly.pdbx_strand_id
1 'polypeptide(L)'
;MARQYRSLDRPDSAQRAKVKQQMQRETYQNMRRQQSQPKALLGALLGAILAMWLFLFMASSNSTLVWLYMLPAVAVGLGARWLGKCFEWQLLLPVPLITLLLYSLALWLLLRFHASDLLIVPLCCGISLYCARRSLSPMEQSALWQAKLDQH
;
A
#
# COMPACT_ATOMS: atom_id res chain seq x y z
N MET A 1 -13.83 -48.92 -44.21
CA MET A 1 -14.58 -47.67 -43.97
C MET A 1 -13.95 -46.92 -42.81
N ALA A 2 -13.23 -45.85 -43.14
CA ALA A 2 -12.50 -45.01 -42.20
C ALA A 2 -13.47 -44.20 -41.33
N ARG A 3 -13.41 -44.39 -40.00
CA ARG A 3 -13.77 -43.31 -39.07
C ARG A 3 -12.49 -42.62 -38.66
N GLN A 4 -12.07 -41.67 -39.50
CA GLN A 4 -11.32 -40.52 -39.04
C GLN A 4 -12.11 -39.93 -37.88
N TYR A 5 -11.65 -40.16 -36.65
CA TYR A 5 -11.89 -39.22 -35.56
C TYR A 5 -11.16 -37.95 -35.95
N ARG A 6 -11.85 -37.19 -36.81
CA ARG A 6 -11.61 -35.81 -37.14
C ARG A 6 -11.32 -35.13 -35.82
N SER A 7 -10.07 -34.74 -35.65
CA SER A 7 -9.61 -33.79 -34.65
C SER A 7 -10.66 -32.70 -34.55
N LEU A 8 -11.53 -32.79 -33.54
CA LEU A 8 -12.34 -31.66 -33.13
C LEU A 8 -11.33 -30.68 -32.57
N ASP A 9 -10.86 -29.83 -33.48
CA ASP A 9 -10.74 -28.41 -33.27
C ASP A 9 -10.55 -28.05 -31.79
N ARG A 10 -9.29 -27.98 -31.36
CA ARG A 10 -8.86 -27.03 -30.34
C ARG A 10 -8.30 -25.76 -31.01
N PRO A 11 -9.07 -24.99 -31.80
CA PRO A 11 -8.67 -23.63 -32.17
C PRO A 11 -8.71 -22.71 -30.94
N ASP A 12 -9.27 -23.20 -29.82
CA ASP A 12 -9.65 -22.36 -28.70
C ASP A 12 -8.60 -22.25 -27.59
N SER A 13 -7.69 -23.21 -27.40
CA SER A 13 -6.73 -23.13 -26.29
C SER A 13 -5.63 -22.08 -26.54
N ALA A 14 -5.13 -22.00 -27.77
CA ALA A 14 -4.15 -20.97 -28.16
C ALA A 14 -4.78 -19.57 -28.22
N GLN A 15 -6.02 -19.47 -28.71
CA GLN A 15 -6.80 -18.23 -28.72
C GLN A 15 -7.09 -17.75 -27.29
N ARG A 16 -7.58 -18.64 -26.41
CA ARG A 16 -7.85 -18.35 -24.99
C ARG A 16 -6.57 -17.97 -24.23
N ALA A 17 -5.44 -18.60 -24.54
CA ALA A 17 -4.15 -18.23 -23.95
C ALA A 17 -3.73 -16.80 -24.34
N LYS A 18 -3.88 -16.44 -25.62
CA LYS A 18 -3.60 -15.07 -26.11
C LYS A 18 -4.52 -14.03 -25.46
N VAL A 19 -5.83 -14.32 -25.40
CA VAL A 19 -6.81 -13.43 -24.75
C VAL A 19 -6.51 -13.25 -23.26
N LYS A 20 -6.14 -14.32 -22.55
CA LYS A 20 -5.75 -14.26 -21.14
C LYS A 20 -4.48 -13.41 -20.94
N GLN A 21 -3.48 -13.56 -21.80
CA GLN A 21 -2.26 -12.74 -21.77
C GLN A 21 -2.56 -11.26 -22.07
N GLN A 22 -3.42 -10.97 -23.03
CA GLN A 22 -3.86 -9.60 -23.33
C GLN A 22 -4.56 -8.97 -22.13
N MET A 23 -5.53 -9.66 -21.52
CA MET A 23 -6.21 -9.18 -20.32
C MET A 23 -5.23 -8.93 -19.17
N GLN A 24 -4.25 -9.82 -18.95
CA GLN A 24 -3.24 -9.64 -17.91
C GLN A 24 -2.37 -8.40 -18.16
N ARG A 25 -1.97 -8.17 -19.41
CA ARG A 25 -1.18 -6.98 -19.80
C ARG A 25 -1.97 -5.69 -19.62
N GLU A 26 -3.23 -5.66 -20.02
CA GLU A 26 -4.12 -4.51 -19.82
C GLU A 26 -4.34 -4.25 -18.32
N THR A 27 -4.55 -5.30 -17.52
CA THR A 27 -4.70 -5.17 -16.08
C THR A 27 -3.43 -4.61 -15.44
N TYR A 28 -2.25 -5.07 -15.85
CA TYR A 28 -0.96 -4.53 -15.40
C TYR A 28 -0.76 -3.06 -15.78
N GLN A 29 -1.06 -2.68 -17.01
CA GLN A 29 -0.97 -1.29 -17.45
C GLN A 29 -1.95 -0.38 -16.68
N ASN A 30 -3.17 -0.85 -16.43
CA ASN A 30 -4.15 -0.13 -15.62
C ASN A 30 -3.71 0.03 -14.17
N MET A 31 -3.12 -1.00 -13.56
CA MET A 31 -2.52 -0.90 -12.22
C MET A 31 -1.37 0.11 -12.18
N ARG A 32 -0.46 0.07 -13.15
CA ARG A 32 0.69 0.98 -13.23
C ARG A 32 0.26 2.42 -13.46
N ARG A 33 -0.78 2.67 -14.28
CA ARG A 33 -1.36 4.01 -14.49
C ARG A 33 -2.02 4.57 -13.23
N GLN A 34 -2.58 3.72 -12.38
CA GLN A 34 -3.18 4.12 -11.10
C GLN A 34 -2.13 4.37 -10.01
N GLN A 35 -0.92 3.85 -10.18
CA GLN A 35 0.19 4.07 -9.27
C GLN A 35 0.70 5.50 -9.43
N SER A 36 0.81 6.22 -8.32
CA SER A 36 1.30 7.60 -8.34
C SER A 36 1.97 7.91 -7.01
N GLN A 37 3.30 7.86 -7.01
CA GLN A 37 4.12 8.27 -5.86
C GLN A 37 3.77 9.68 -5.34
N PRO A 38 3.63 10.74 -6.17
CA PRO A 38 3.31 12.06 -5.65
C PRO A 38 1.93 12.11 -4.98
N LYS A 39 0.95 11.34 -5.48
CA LYS A 39 -0.38 11.25 -4.87
C LYS A 39 -0.32 10.52 -3.53
N ALA A 40 0.49 9.46 -3.42
CA ALA A 40 0.71 8.75 -2.15
C ALA A 40 1.32 9.68 -1.11
N LEU A 41 2.29 10.51 -1.52
CA LEU A 41 2.96 11.48 -0.65
C LEU A 41 1.99 12.58 -0.19
N LEU A 42 1.19 13.15 -1.10
CA LEU A 42 0.13 14.10 -0.74
C LEU A 42 -0.91 13.49 0.21
N GLY A 43 -1.28 12.23 -0.01
CA GLY A 43 -2.17 11.50 0.90
C GLY A 43 -1.56 11.27 2.27
N ALA A 44 -0.29 10.93 2.34
CA ALA A 44 0.43 10.80 3.60
C ALA A 44 0.51 12.14 4.36
N LEU A 45 0.71 13.26 3.66
CA LEU A 45 0.69 14.60 4.26
C LEU A 45 -0.69 14.98 4.81
N LEU A 46 -1.77 14.71 4.06
CA LEU A 46 -3.13 14.91 4.55
C LEU A 46 -3.43 14.05 5.77
N GLY A 47 -3.00 12.77 5.73
CA GLY A 47 -3.08 11.88 6.88
C GLY A 47 -2.25 12.37 8.08
N ALA A 48 -1.10 13.01 7.83
CA ALA A 48 -0.25 13.60 8.87
C ALA A 48 -0.91 14.81 9.55
N ILE A 49 -1.63 15.64 8.81
CA ILE A 49 -2.42 16.75 9.39
C ILE A 49 -3.49 16.20 10.33
N LEU A 50 -4.22 15.15 9.90
CA LEU A 50 -5.22 14.48 10.73
C LEU A 50 -4.58 13.83 11.97
N ALA A 51 -3.44 13.18 11.78
CA ALA A 51 -2.66 12.57 12.85
C ALA A 51 -2.14 13.61 13.87
N MET A 52 -1.79 14.81 13.42
CA MET A 52 -1.40 15.91 14.30
C MET A 52 -2.56 16.36 15.20
N TRP A 53 -3.78 16.43 14.66
CA TRP A 53 -4.98 16.68 15.45
C TRP A 53 -5.21 15.60 16.52
N LEU A 54 -4.99 14.33 16.18
CA LEU A 54 -5.07 13.23 17.16
C LEU A 54 -4.03 13.38 18.27
N PHE A 55 -2.78 13.72 17.94
CA PHE A 55 -1.74 13.97 18.94
C PHE A 55 -2.07 15.13 19.87
N LEU A 56 -2.63 16.24 19.36
CA LEU A 56 -3.07 17.37 20.19
C LEU A 56 -4.18 16.96 21.17
N PHE A 57 -5.13 16.15 20.72
CA PHE A 57 -6.19 15.62 21.57
C PHE A 57 -5.67 14.63 22.63
N MET A 58 -4.69 13.80 22.27
CA MET A 58 -4.02 12.92 23.23
C MET A 58 -3.24 13.71 24.29
N ALA A 59 -2.55 14.77 23.87
CA ALA A 59 -1.82 15.64 24.78
C ALA A 59 -2.76 16.36 25.77
N SER A 60 -3.96 16.77 25.34
CA SER A 60 -4.93 17.43 26.23
C SER A 60 -5.62 16.48 27.21
N SER A 61 -5.85 15.23 26.81
CA SER A 61 -6.52 14.21 27.63
C SER A 61 -5.59 13.50 28.61
N ASN A 62 -4.28 13.75 28.53
CA ASN A 62 -3.24 13.12 29.36
C ASN A 62 -3.34 11.58 29.41
N SER A 63 -3.90 11.00 28.34
CA SER A 63 -4.25 9.59 28.29
C SER A 63 -3.06 8.77 27.79
N THR A 64 -2.61 7.82 28.60
CA THR A 64 -1.43 6.97 28.33
C THR A 64 -1.78 5.62 27.69
N LEU A 65 -2.93 5.53 27.03
CA LEU A 65 -3.35 4.31 26.35
C LEU A 65 -2.48 4.04 25.11
N VAL A 66 -1.63 3.01 25.20
CA VAL A 66 -0.67 2.59 24.15
C VAL A 66 -1.32 2.41 22.78
N TRP A 67 -2.55 1.89 22.73
CA TRP A 67 -3.29 1.69 21.47
C TRP A 67 -3.63 2.99 20.74
N LEU A 68 -3.84 4.07 21.49
CA LEU A 68 -4.20 5.37 20.93
C LEU A 68 -3.02 5.97 20.16
N TYR A 69 -1.78 5.61 20.54
CA TYR A 69 -0.56 5.96 19.82
C TYR A 69 -0.42 5.27 18.47
N MET A 70 -1.24 4.28 18.12
CA MET A 70 -1.19 3.66 16.79
C MET A 70 -2.12 4.34 15.80
N LEU A 71 -3.15 5.05 16.26
CA LEU A 71 -4.11 5.76 15.38
C LEU A 71 -3.47 6.80 14.45
N PRO A 72 -2.51 7.63 14.90
CA PRO A 72 -1.84 8.59 14.02
C PRO A 72 -1.12 7.91 12.86
N ALA A 73 -0.43 6.80 13.11
CA ALA A 73 0.23 6.00 12.07
C ALA A 73 -0.78 5.40 11.07
N VAL A 74 -1.92 4.91 11.56
CA VAL A 74 -3.00 4.40 10.69
C VAL A 74 -3.58 5.51 9.82
N ALA A 75 -3.79 6.71 10.36
CA ALA A 75 -4.28 7.86 9.60
C ALA A 75 -3.34 8.25 8.45
N VAL A 76 -2.03 8.29 8.71
CA VAL A 76 -0.99 8.54 7.68
C VAL A 76 -1.02 7.46 6.60
N GLY A 77 -1.07 6.19 7.00
CA GLY A 77 -1.10 5.06 6.07
C GLY A 77 -2.37 5.02 5.21
N LEU A 78 -3.54 5.20 5.82
CA LEU A 78 -4.82 5.25 5.09
C LEU A 78 -4.91 6.47 4.17
N GLY A 79 -4.42 7.64 4.62
CA GLY A 79 -4.35 8.84 3.79
C GLY A 79 -3.52 8.61 2.53
N ALA A 80 -2.35 7.99 2.68
CA ALA A 80 -1.49 7.61 1.57
C ALA A 80 -2.19 6.65 0.59
N ARG A 81 -2.86 5.61 1.11
CA ARG A 81 -3.61 4.63 0.32
C ARG A 81 -4.78 5.24 -0.44
N TRP A 82 -5.45 6.23 0.13
CA TRP A 82 -6.63 6.85 -0.46
C TRP A 82 -6.29 7.61 -1.76
N LEU A 83 -5.17 8.33 -1.77
CA LEU A 83 -4.74 9.13 -2.94
C LEU A 83 -3.75 8.40 -3.86
N GLY A 84 -2.79 7.67 -3.30
CA GLY A 84 -1.78 6.95 -4.06
C GLY A 84 -1.93 5.46 -3.87
N LYS A 85 -2.58 4.79 -4.82
CA LYS A 85 -2.78 3.33 -4.83
C LYS A 85 -1.46 2.59 -5.14
N CYS A 86 -0.44 2.78 -4.30
CA CYS A 86 0.88 2.16 -4.46
C CYS A 86 0.88 0.71 -3.99
N PHE A 87 1.39 -0.18 -4.83
CA PHE A 87 1.57 -1.60 -4.52
C PHE A 87 3.04 -2.01 -4.45
N GLU A 88 3.95 -1.26 -5.07
CA GLU A 88 5.39 -1.52 -5.01
C GLU A 88 6.02 -0.91 -3.75
N TRP A 89 6.83 -1.73 -3.06
CA TRP A 89 7.50 -1.37 -1.82
C TRP A 89 8.39 -0.12 -1.94
N GLN A 90 9.06 0.06 -3.07
CA GLN A 90 9.94 1.21 -3.31
C GLN A 90 9.17 2.54 -3.30
N LEU A 91 7.94 2.55 -3.83
CA LEU A 91 7.09 3.73 -3.85
C LEU A 91 6.37 3.98 -2.52
N LEU A 92 6.39 3.01 -1.60
CA LEU A 92 5.79 3.10 -0.27
C LEU A 92 6.75 3.67 0.79
N LEU A 93 8.07 3.66 0.54
CA LEU A 93 9.11 4.21 1.44
C LEU A 93 8.89 5.64 1.96
N PRO A 94 8.27 6.58 1.20
CA PRO A 94 8.04 7.93 1.72
C PRO A 94 7.05 7.98 2.88
N VAL A 95 6.11 7.02 2.96
CA VAL A 95 5.06 7.00 3.99
C VAL A 95 5.60 6.73 5.41
N PRO A 96 6.42 5.68 5.65
CA PRO A 96 7.03 5.47 6.96
C PRO A 96 8.01 6.59 7.33
N LEU A 97 8.67 7.24 6.35
CA LEU A 97 9.51 8.43 6.60
C LEU A 97 8.69 9.60 7.16
N ILE A 98 7.54 9.90 6.56
CA ILE A 98 6.61 10.93 7.07
C ILE A 98 6.11 10.55 8.47
N THR A 99 5.80 9.28 8.68
CA THR A 99 5.36 8.77 9.98
C THR A 99 6.44 8.95 11.05
N LEU A 100 7.69 8.61 10.71
CA LEU A 100 8.83 8.74 11.61
C LEU A 100 9.10 10.20 11.98
N LEU A 101 9.05 11.10 11.01
CA LEU A 101 9.17 12.54 11.24
C LEU A 101 8.06 13.05 12.14
N LEU A 102 6.81 12.67 11.87
CA LEU A 102 5.65 13.09 12.64
C LEU A 102 5.74 12.63 14.11
N TYR A 103 6.07 11.36 14.35
CA TYR A 103 6.21 10.82 15.71
C TYR A 103 7.40 11.45 16.44
N SER A 104 8.53 11.64 15.75
CA SER A 104 9.69 12.31 16.34
C SER A 104 9.34 13.74 16.77
N LEU A 105 8.61 14.47 15.94
CA LEU A 105 8.18 15.85 16.22
C LEU A 105 7.14 15.90 17.34
N ALA A 106 6.16 14.99 17.34
CA ALA A 106 5.13 14.90 18.36
C ALA A 106 5.70 14.50 19.73
N LEU A 107 6.61 13.53 19.77
CA LEU A 107 7.31 13.10 21.00
C LEU A 107 8.26 14.17 21.53
N TRP A 108 8.82 15.02 20.67
CA TRP A 108 9.72 16.10 21.11
C TRP A 108 8.97 17.33 21.62
N LEU A 109 7.85 17.70 20.99
CA LEU A 109 7.14 18.95 21.26
C LEU A 109 5.88 18.81 22.11
N LEU A 110 5.10 17.73 21.94
CA LEU A 110 3.77 17.60 22.55
C LEU A 110 3.72 16.63 23.73
N LEU A 111 4.52 15.56 23.70
CA LEU A 111 4.48 14.52 24.72
C LEU A 111 5.74 14.52 25.58
N ARG A 112 5.59 14.14 26.86
CA ARG A 112 6.75 13.91 27.74
C ARG A 112 7.45 12.65 27.26
N PHE A 113 8.62 12.84 26.66
CA PHE A 113 9.44 11.77 26.12
C PHE A 113 9.67 10.66 27.15
N HIS A 114 9.17 9.45 26.90
CA HIS A 114 9.51 8.26 27.67
C HIS A 114 10.31 7.30 26.81
N ALA A 115 11.32 6.65 27.39
CA ALA A 115 12.19 5.72 26.67
C ALA A 115 11.43 4.54 26.05
N SER A 116 10.26 4.18 26.61
CA SER A 116 9.32 3.20 26.06
C SER A 116 8.75 3.60 24.70
N ASP A 117 8.62 4.90 24.43
CA ASP A 117 8.01 5.41 23.20
C ASP A 117 8.93 5.21 21.99
N LEU A 118 10.25 5.08 22.24
CA LEU A 118 11.24 4.78 21.21
C LEU A 118 10.98 3.43 20.52
N LEU A 119 10.42 2.46 21.25
CA LEU A 119 10.07 1.14 20.72
C LEU A 119 8.77 1.17 19.90
N ILE A 120 7.90 2.16 20.14
CA ILE A 120 6.63 2.32 19.44
C ILE A 120 6.83 2.93 18.05
N VAL A 121 7.81 3.82 17.87
CA VAL A 121 8.09 4.47 16.57
C VAL A 121 8.30 3.46 15.43
N PRO A 122 9.19 2.45 15.51
CA PRO A 122 9.36 1.49 14.43
C PRO A 122 8.12 0.63 14.17
N LEU A 123 7.35 0.29 15.23
CA LEU A 123 6.08 -0.39 15.10
C LEU A 123 5.06 0.45 14.32
N CYS A 124 4.95 1.73 14.65
CA CYS A 124 4.09 2.70 13.97
C CYS A 124 4.49 2.89 12.50
N CYS A 125 5.78 2.92 12.19
CA CYS A 125 6.25 2.93 10.80
C CYS A 125 5.85 1.65 10.04
N GLY A 126 5.93 0.48 10.69
CA GLY A 126 5.46 -0.78 10.11
C GLY A 126 3.96 -0.77 9.84
N ILE A 127 3.16 -0.26 10.77
CA ILE A 127 1.71 -0.14 10.66
C ILE A 127 1.33 0.84 9.54
N SER A 128 1.95 2.01 9.48
CA SER A 128 1.64 2.99 8.44
C SER A 128 1.97 2.46 7.05
N LEU A 129 3.08 1.73 6.91
CA LEU A 129 3.46 1.07 5.68
C LEU A 129 2.45 -0.03 5.31
N TYR A 130 2.05 -0.88 6.26
CA TYR A 130 1.03 -1.90 6.04
C TYR A 130 -0.30 -1.31 5.60
N CYS A 131 -0.77 -0.24 6.25
CA CYS A 131 -2.01 0.46 5.91
C CYS A 131 -1.92 1.18 4.55
N ALA A 132 -0.75 1.71 4.20
CA ALA A 132 -0.51 2.38 2.92
C ALA A 132 -0.52 1.42 1.73
N ARG A 133 -0.13 0.15 1.95
CA ARG A 133 -0.05 -0.84 0.88
C ARG A 133 -1.45 -1.21 0.38
N ARG A 134 -1.66 -1.09 -0.93
CA ARG A 134 -2.87 -1.63 -1.58
C ARG A 134 -2.79 -3.16 -1.68
N SER A 135 -3.84 -3.84 -1.24
CA SER A 135 -4.00 -5.29 -1.47
C SER A 135 -4.27 -5.55 -2.95
N LEU A 136 -3.45 -6.38 -3.58
CA LEU A 136 -3.64 -6.81 -4.96
C LEU A 136 -4.60 -8.00 -5.02
N SER A 137 -5.57 -7.95 -5.91
CA SER A 137 -6.45 -9.07 -6.26
C SER A 137 -5.64 -10.26 -6.81
N PRO A 138 -6.11 -11.52 -6.70
CA PRO A 138 -5.43 -12.67 -7.31
C PRO A 138 -5.21 -12.51 -8.83
N MET A 139 -6.13 -11.83 -9.54
CA MET A 139 -5.92 -11.50 -10.96
C MET A 139 -4.78 -10.50 -11.15
N GLU A 140 -4.72 -9.47 -10.31
CA GLU A 140 -3.67 -8.45 -10.32
C GLU A 140 -2.28 -9.04 -9.99
N GLN A 141 -2.23 -9.97 -9.03
CA GLN A 141 -1.00 -10.70 -8.67
C GLN A 141 -0.51 -11.57 -9.83
N SER A 142 -1.42 -12.29 -10.50
CA SER A 142 -1.06 -13.11 -11.66
C SER A 142 -0.53 -12.26 -12.83
N ALA A 143 -1.12 -11.08 -13.05
CA ALA A 143 -0.67 -10.14 -14.07
C ALA A 143 0.72 -9.56 -13.74
N LEU A 144 0.99 -9.24 -12.47
CA LEU A 144 2.30 -8.77 -12.02
C LEU A 144 3.38 -9.85 -12.14
N TRP A 145 3.06 -11.10 -11.82
CA TRP A 145 3.98 -12.23 -11.98
C TRP A 145 4.34 -12.46 -13.44
N GLN A 146 3.35 -12.46 -14.33
CA GLN A 146 3.54 -12.58 -15.78
C GLN A 146 4.41 -11.45 -16.34
N ALA A 147 4.18 -10.21 -15.89
CA ALA A 147 4.95 -9.05 -16.31
C ALA A 147 6.42 -9.12 -15.85
N LYS A 148 6.70 -9.64 -14.64
CA LYS A 148 8.07 -9.85 -14.16
C LYS A 148 8.81 -10.94 -14.92
N LEU A 149 8.10 -11.99 -15.36
CA LEU A 149 8.66 -13.05 -16.20
C LEU A 149 8.99 -12.54 -17.61
N ASP A 150 8.16 -11.68 -18.20
CA ASP A 150 8.41 -11.09 -19.53
C ASP A 150 9.57 -10.05 -19.53
N GLN A 151 10.04 -9.60 -18.36
CA GLN A 151 11.14 -8.62 -18.21
C GLN A 151 12.52 -9.26 -18.00
N HIS A 152 12.60 -10.59 -17.85
CA HIS A 152 13.83 -11.37 -17.72
C HIS A 152 14.01 -12.28 -18.93
#